data_AF-A0A8C0X5G3-F1
#
_entry.id   AF-A0A8C0X5G3-F1
#
_cell.length_a   1.000
_cell.length_b   1.000
_cell.length_c   1.000
_cell.angle_alpha   90.00
_cell.angle_beta   90.00
_cell.angle_gamma   90.00
#
_symmetry.space_group_name_H-M   'P 1'
#
loop_
_entity.id
_entity.type
_entity.pdbx_description
1 polymer ?
#
loop_
_entity_poly.entity_id
_entity_poly.type
_entity_poly.pdbx_seq_one_letter_code
_entity_poly.pdbx_strand_id
1 'polypeptide(L)'
;DAGVLILTCLSCGDGFALPIPGVQALECKSGTIEAIKQASDFPQHWTTGWKSCETGEGCQETVMIIKNGPQVTLILTKGCTMAKDQEARVTQHRAGPGLSIISYTHVCRHRDFCNDLSTTASIWAPTPATGARGRGC
;
A
#
# COMPACT_ATOMS: atom_id res chain seq x y z
N ASP A 1 40.63 -0.34 18.20
CA ASP A 1 41.04 -1.75 18.34
C ASP A 1 40.04 -2.52 19.17
N ALA A 2 39.64 -3.75 18.89
CA ALA A 2 39.71 -4.62 17.71
C ALA A 2 38.88 -5.85 18.10
N GLY A 3 38.09 -6.43 17.18
CA GLY A 3 37.37 -7.67 17.51
C GLY A 3 36.42 -8.17 16.43
N VAL A 4 36.84 -8.15 15.16
CA VAL A 4 36.16 -8.90 14.09
C VAL A 4 36.38 -10.38 14.36
N LEU A 5 35.32 -11.14 14.62
CA LEU A 5 35.40 -12.60 14.72
C LEU A 5 35.44 -13.18 13.29
N ILE A 6 36.64 -13.25 12.72
CA ILE A 6 36.91 -14.03 11.52
C ILE A 6 36.95 -15.51 11.94
N LEU A 7 35.91 -16.28 11.61
CA LEU A 7 36.03 -17.74 11.56
C LEU A 7 36.58 -18.12 10.18
N THR A 8 37.86 -18.43 10.14
CA THR A 8 38.49 -19.10 8.99
C THR A 8 37.98 -20.53 8.89
N CYS A 9 37.21 -20.86 7.85
CA CYS A 9 36.99 -22.26 7.48
C CYS A 9 38.20 -22.77 6.69
N LEU A 10 38.94 -23.72 7.28
CA LEU A 10 39.86 -24.56 6.54
C LEU A 10 39.06 -25.42 5.54
N SER A 11 39.58 -25.48 4.32
CA SER A 11 39.00 -26.10 3.12
C SER A 11 38.83 -27.63 3.20
N CYS A 12 37.70 -28.13 2.68
CA CYS A 12 37.61 -29.42 1.97
C CYS A 12 36.64 -29.24 0.78
N GLY A 13 36.99 -29.87 -0.35
CA GLY A 13 36.46 -29.60 -1.70
C GLY A 13 34.99 -29.93 -1.99
N ASP A 14 34.60 -29.55 -3.21
CA ASP A 14 33.28 -29.64 -3.85
C ASP A 14 32.14 -28.95 -3.11
N GLY A 15 31.98 -27.67 -3.46
CA GLY A 15 31.06 -26.71 -2.86
C GLY A 15 29.59 -27.10 -3.01
N PHE A 16 29.08 -27.83 -2.03
CA PHE A 16 27.67 -27.72 -1.65
C PHE A 16 27.53 -26.55 -0.68
N ALA A 17 27.26 -25.36 -1.23
CA ALA A 17 26.84 -24.23 -0.43
C ALA A 17 25.49 -24.57 0.21
N LEU A 18 25.49 -24.88 1.50
CA LEU A 18 24.25 -24.91 2.27
C LEU A 18 23.64 -23.51 2.17
N PRO A 19 22.37 -23.35 1.73
CA PRO A 19 21.73 -22.06 1.79
C PRO A 19 21.80 -21.62 3.24
N ILE A 20 22.48 -20.50 3.48
CA ILE A 20 22.25 -19.68 4.67
C ILE A 20 20.72 -19.60 4.80
N PRO A 21 20.10 -19.72 5.99
CA PRO A 21 18.69 -19.38 6.19
C PRO A 21 18.53 -17.90 5.80
N GLY A 22 18.42 -17.71 4.50
CA GLY A 22 18.51 -16.46 3.81
C GLY A 22 17.14 -15.87 3.90
N VAL A 23 17.10 -14.59 4.28
CA VAL A 23 15.92 -13.74 4.23
C VAL A 23 15.08 -14.17 3.03
N GLN A 24 13.95 -14.84 3.29
CA GLN A 24 13.07 -15.29 2.20
C GLN A 24 12.63 -14.03 1.44
N ALA A 25 12.69 -14.10 0.12
CA ALA A 25 12.19 -13.03 -0.73
C ALA A 25 10.68 -12.88 -0.49
N LEU A 26 10.28 -11.74 0.07
CA LEU A 26 8.89 -11.44 0.38
C LEU A 26 8.08 -11.38 -0.92
N GLU A 27 6.90 -11.97 -0.95
CA GLU A 27 5.96 -11.82 -2.06
C GLU A 27 4.98 -10.69 -1.75
N CYS A 28 4.84 -9.73 -2.67
CA CYS A 28 3.95 -8.58 -2.48
C CYS A 28 2.92 -8.50 -3.60
N LYS A 29 1.72 -8.02 -3.27
CA LYS A 29 0.76 -7.61 -4.30
C LYS A 29 1.36 -6.48 -5.13
N SER A 30 1.12 -6.51 -6.44
CA SER A 30 1.74 -5.59 -7.39
C SER A 30 0.79 -5.19 -8.51
N GLY A 31 0.80 -3.92 -8.85
CA GLY A 31 0.00 -3.36 -9.94
C GLY A 31 -0.34 -1.89 -9.72
N THR A 32 -0.79 -1.27 -10.80
CA THR A 32 -1.26 0.12 -10.82
C THR A 32 -2.67 0.14 -11.40
N ILE A 33 -3.56 0.93 -10.81
CA ILE A 33 -4.87 1.23 -11.35
C ILE A 33 -5.03 2.75 -11.36
N GLU A 34 -5.34 3.29 -12.53
CA GLU A 34 -5.72 4.69 -12.72
C GLU A 34 -7.08 4.68 -13.40
N ALA A 35 -8.10 5.20 -12.71
CA ALA A 35 -9.47 5.16 -13.21
C ALA A 35 -10.24 6.43 -12.85
N ILE A 36 -11.12 6.83 -13.75
CA ILE A 36 -12.19 7.79 -13.47
C ILE A 36 -13.49 6.99 -13.34
N LYS A 37 -14.21 7.22 -12.24
CA LYS A 37 -15.43 6.50 -11.86
C LYS A 37 -16.51 7.50 -11.42
N GLN A 38 -17.76 7.05 -11.42
CA GLN A 38 -18.82 7.83 -10.81
C GLN A 38 -18.81 7.61 -9.30
N ALA A 39 -19.15 8.64 -8.54
CA ALA A 39 -19.27 8.56 -7.08
C ALA A 39 -20.35 7.54 -6.65
N SER A 40 -21.33 7.27 -7.51
CA SER A 40 -22.34 6.22 -7.33
C SER A 40 -21.79 4.79 -7.40
N ASP A 41 -20.60 4.62 -7.96
CA ASP A 41 -19.99 3.30 -8.16
C ASP A 41 -19.15 2.88 -6.94
N PHE A 42 -19.03 3.74 -5.93
CA PHE A 42 -18.24 3.46 -4.72
C PHE A 42 -19.08 2.73 -3.66
N PRO A 43 -18.48 1.77 -2.93
CA PRO A 43 -17.05 1.44 -2.91
C PRO A 43 -16.58 0.61 -4.12
N GLN A 44 -15.37 0.90 -4.59
CA GLN A 44 -14.74 0.15 -5.69
C GLN A 44 -14.01 -1.06 -5.12
N HIS A 45 -14.07 -2.18 -5.83
CA HIS A 45 -13.28 -3.39 -5.56
C HIS A 45 -12.26 -3.63 -6.67
N TRP A 46 -11.14 -4.26 -6.35
CA TRP A 46 -10.09 -4.61 -7.31
C TRP A 46 -9.34 -5.87 -6.94
N THR A 47 -8.68 -6.44 -7.95
CA THR A 47 -7.64 -7.45 -7.80
C THR A 47 -6.35 -6.94 -8.44
N THR A 48 -5.21 -7.42 -7.96
CA THR A 48 -3.89 -7.11 -8.53
C THR A 48 -3.07 -8.39 -8.65
N GLY A 49 -2.04 -8.34 -9.48
CA GLY A 49 -1.03 -9.38 -9.53
C GLY A 49 -0.13 -9.39 -8.29
N TRP A 50 1.01 -10.05 -8.42
CA TRP A 50 2.04 -10.12 -7.39
C TRP A 50 3.44 -10.18 -8.00
N LYS A 51 4.46 -9.95 -7.18
CA LYS A 51 5.88 -10.13 -7.53
C LYS A 51 6.67 -10.55 -6.28
N SER A 52 7.78 -11.25 -6.47
CA SER A 52 8.80 -11.41 -5.43
C SER A 52 9.62 -10.12 -5.31
N CYS A 53 9.95 -9.73 -4.08
CA CYS A 53 10.74 -8.54 -3.78
C CYS A 53 12.23 -8.86 -3.61
N GLU A 54 13.07 -7.83 -3.76
CA GLU A 54 14.50 -7.96 -3.50
C GLU A 54 14.79 -8.10 -2.00
N THR A 55 15.98 -8.59 -1.67
CA THR A 55 16.40 -8.75 -0.28
C THR A 55 16.38 -7.40 0.43
N GLY A 56 15.62 -7.32 1.53
CA GLY A 56 15.51 -6.09 2.32
C GLY A 56 14.43 -5.12 1.84
N GLU A 57 13.64 -5.44 0.81
CA GLU A 57 12.43 -4.71 0.48
C GLU A 57 11.23 -5.19 1.33
N GLY A 58 10.21 -4.33 1.45
CA GLY A 58 8.89 -4.64 1.99
C GLY A 58 7.78 -4.38 0.99
N CYS A 59 6.53 -4.71 1.34
CA CYS A 59 5.37 -4.38 0.53
C CYS A 59 4.91 -2.95 0.80
N GLN A 60 4.48 -2.25 -0.25
CA GLN A 60 3.78 -0.98 -0.15
C GLN A 60 2.44 -1.04 -0.89
N GLU A 61 1.51 -0.22 -0.42
CA GLU A 61 0.32 0.14 -1.16
C GLU A 61 -0.10 1.57 -0.87
N THR A 62 -0.55 2.25 -1.93
CA THR A 62 -1.07 3.60 -1.86
C THR A 62 -2.38 3.65 -2.64
N VAL A 63 -3.40 4.27 -2.06
CA VAL A 63 -4.63 4.63 -2.74
C VAL A 63 -4.86 6.13 -2.60
N MET A 64 -5.18 6.81 -3.69
CA MET A 64 -5.57 8.21 -3.69
C MET A 64 -6.93 8.35 -4.38
N ILE A 65 -7.82 9.09 -3.73
CA ILE A 65 -9.18 9.33 -4.18
C ILE A 65 -9.35 10.84 -4.27
N ILE A 66 -9.65 11.33 -5.47
CA ILE A 66 -9.96 12.74 -5.72
C ILE A 66 -11.40 12.80 -6.21
N LYS A 67 -12.29 13.39 -5.42
CA LYS A 67 -13.70 13.56 -5.77
C LYS A 67 -13.98 15.03 -6.10
N ASN A 68 -14.61 15.26 -7.25
CA ASN A 68 -15.20 16.54 -7.61
C ASN A 68 -16.60 16.34 -8.21
N GLY A 69 -17.62 16.72 -7.45
CA GLY A 69 -19.02 16.46 -7.83
C GLY A 69 -19.31 14.96 -8.00
N PRO A 70 -19.86 14.52 -9.15
CA PRO A 70 -20.17 13.11 -9.41
C PRO A 70 -18.97 12.28 -9.87
N GLN A 71 -17.82 12.90 -10.18
CA GLN A 71 -16.64 12.19 -10.67
C GLN A 71 -15.64 11.92 -9.54
N VAL A 72 -15.00 10.76 -9.63
CA VAL A 72 -13.93 10.32 -8.73
C VAL A 72 -12.76 9.81 -9.56
N THR A 73 -11.59 10.39 -9.35
CA THR A 73 -10.31 9.83 -9.80
C THR A 73 -9.77 8.91 -8.72
N LEU A 74 -9.54 7.65 -9.07
CA LEU A 74 -8.92 6.64 -8.24
C LEU A 74 -7.53 6.33 -8.80
N ILE A 75 -6.51 6.50 -7.97
CA ILE A 75 -5.15 6.05 -8.23
C ILE A 75 -4.82 5.00 -7.18
N LEU A 76 -4.33 3.85 -7.61
CA LEU A 76 -3.84 2.80 -6.74
C LEU A 76 -2.49 2.32 -7.24
N THR A 77 -1.55 2.16 -6.33
CA THR A 77 -0.26 1.52 -6.60
C THR A 77 0.02 0.48 -5.52
N LYS A 78 0.56 -0.66 -5.92
CA LYS A 78 1.07 -1.71 -5.04
C LYS A 78 2.41 -2.21 -5.55
N GLY A 79 3.31 -2.59 -4.67
CA GLY A 79 4.58 -3.21 -5.07
C GLY A 79 5.56 -3.37 -3.91
N CYS A 80 6.83 -3.55 -4.26
CA CYS A 80 7.94 -3.60 -3.31
C CYS A 80 8.50 -2.21 -3.04
N THR A 81 9.10 -1.99 -1.87
CA THR A 81 9.72 -0.73 -1.48
C THR A 81 10.85 -0.91 -0.47
N MET A 82 11.82 0.00 -0.51
CA MET A 82 12.83 0.15 0.55
C MET A 82 12.36 1.03 1.72
N ALA A 83 11.18 1.66 1.62
CA ALA A 83 10.63 2.50 2.68
C ALA A 83 10.44 1.71 3.99
N LYS A 84 10.63 2.39 5.13
CA LYS A 84 10.39 1.79 6.45
C LYS A 84 8.93 1.43 6.62
N ASP A 85 8.67 0.43 7.47
CA ASP A 85 7.32 0.05 7.85
C ASP A 85 6.54 1.25 8.39
N GLN A 86 5.28 1.31 7.98
CA GLN A 86 4.35 2.39 8.30
C GLN A 86 2.96 1.78 8.45
N GLU A 87 2.44 1.79 9.67
CA GLU A 87 1.07 1.37 9.98
C GLU A 87 0.06 2.03 9.06
N ALA A 88 -0.90 1.25 8.57
CA ALA A 88 -1.92 1.71 7.62
C ALA A 88 -2.57 3.03 8.07
N ARG A 89 -2.60 4.03 7.17
CA ARG A 89 -3.06 5.38 7.49
C ARG A 89 -3.96 5.94 6.40
N VAL A 90 -5.15 6.38 6.79
CA VAL A 90 -6.02 7.22 5.96
C VAL A 90 -5.76 8.68 6.29
N THR A 91 -5.56 9.52 5.27
CA THR A 91 -5.34 10.95 5.42
C THR A 91 -6.31 11.72 4.53
N GLN A 92 -7.12 12.59 5.13
CA GLN A 92 -7.95 13.53 4.39
C GLN A 92 -7.14 14.81 4.14
N HIS A 93 -6.75 15.03 2.88
CA HIS A 93 -6.00 16.21 2.45
C HIS A 93 -6.90 17.41 2.21
N ARG A 94 -8.17 17.16 1.81
CA ARG A 94 -9.19 18.20 1.59
C ARG A 94 -10.59 17.61 1.74
N ALA A 95 -11.54 18.39 2.27
CA ALA A 95 -12.91 17.96 2.57
C ALA A 95 -14.02 18.76 1.83
N GLY A 96 -13.70 19.49 0.76
CA GLY A 96 -14.65 20.35 0.04
C GLY A 96 -15.01 21.65 0.78
N PRO A 97 -15.99 22.43 0.25
CA PRO A 97 -16.87 22.11 -0.89
C PRO A 97 -16.14 22.07 -2.25
N GLY A 98 -16.74 21.40 -3.23
CA GLY A 98 -16.19 21.21 -4.57
C GLY A 98 -15.21 20.04 -4.67
N LEU A 99 -14.10 20.08 -3.94
CA LEU A 99 -13.01 19.11 -4.06
C LEU A 99 -12.73 18.38 -2.74
N SER A 100 -12.80 17.05 -2.75
CA SER A 100 -12.34 16.20 -1.64
C SER A 100 -11.16 15.34 -2.10
N ILE A 101 -10.13 15.23 -1.26
CA ILE A 101 -8.94 14.43 -1.53
C ILE A 101 -8.64 13.59 -0.29
N ILE A 102 -8.60 12.27 -0.47
CA ILE A 102 -8.27 11.30 0.58
C ILE A 102 -7.18 10.38 0.05
N SER A 103 -6.22 10.03 0.89
CA SER A 103 -5.26 8.98 0.60
C SER A 103 -5.27 7.90 1.67
N TYR A 104 -4.85 6.70 1.29
CA TYR A 104 -4.47 5.61 2.16
C TYR A 104 -3.05 5.20 1.81
N THR A 105 -2.21 4.98 2.81
CA THR A 105 -0.84 4.46 2.64
C THR A 105 -0.54 3.39 3.69
N HIS A 106 0.21 2.36 3.29
CA HIS A 106 0.66 1.29 4.17
C HIS A 106 1.97 0.70 3.65
N VAL A 107 2.93 0.48 4.55
CA VAL A 107 4.19 -0.23 4.26
C VAL A 107 4.39 -1.31 5.32
N CYS A 108 4.64 -2.54 4.88
CA CYS A 108 4.69 -3.71 5.74
C CYS A 108 5.71 -4.76 5.27
N ARG A 109 6.31 -5.48 6.23
CA ARG A 109 7.30 -6.55 5.98
C ARG A 109 7.04 -7.84 6.75
N HIS A 110 5.94 -7.92 7.49
CA HIS A 110 5.72 -8.97 8.48
C HIS A 110 5.30 -10.33 7.90
N ARG A 111 4.77 -10.36 6.66
CA ARG A 111 4.37 -11.59 5.94
C ARG A 111 4.16 -11.33 4.45
N ASP A 112 4.16 -12.40 3.66
CA ASP A 112 3.78 -12.33 2.25
C ASP A 112 2.37 -11.73 2.07
N PHE A 113 2.23 -10.92 1.04
CA PHE A 113 1.01 -10.24 0.62
C PHE A 113 0.37 -9.35 1.70
N CYS A 114 1.15 -8.81 2.64
CA CYS A 114 0.64 -7.95 3.70
C CYS A 114 0.00 -6.63 3.20
N ASN A 115 0.25 -6.24 1.95
CA ASN A 115 -0.41 -5.12 1.27
C ASN A 115 -1.72 -5.57 0.59
N ASP A 116 -2.71 -5.96 1.40
CA ASP A 116 -3.91 -6.70 0.98
C ASP A 116 -5.18 -5.86 0.79
N LEU A 117 -5.10 -4.53 0.80
CA LEU A 117 -6.26 -3.68 0.55
C LEU A 117 -6.86 -3.94 -0.84
N SER A 118 -8.14 -4.32 -0.88
CA SER A 118 -8.86 -4.73 -2.10
C SER A 118 -10.12 -3.91 -2.38
N THR A 119 -10.42 -2.93 -1.53
CA THR A 119 -11.63 -2.10 -1.63
C THR A 119 -11.42 -0.69 -1.08
N THR A 120 -12.19 0.28 -1.57
CA THR A 120 -12.27 1.61 -0.97
C THR A 120 -13.24 1.71 0.22
N ALA A 121 -13.93 0.63 0.61
CA ALA A 121 -14.96 0.70 1.67
C ALA A 121 -14.48 1.29 3.01
N SER A 122 -13.23 1.03 3.41
CA SER A 122 -12.63 1.58 4.65
C SER A 122 -12.02 2.97 4.49
N ILE A 123 -11.91 3.48 3.26
CA ILE A 123 -11.29 4.78 2.92
C ILE A 123 -12.37 5.80 2.54
N TRP A 124 -13.44 5.33 1.91
CA TRP A 124 -14.50 6.15 1.36
C TRP A 124 -15.54 6.51 2.42
N ALA A 125 -15.49 7.75 2.88
CA ALA A 125 -16.60 8.37 3.58
C ALA A 125 -17.35 9.28 2.59
N PRO A 126 -18.61 9.00 2.24
CA PRO A 126 -19.43 9.96 1.51
C PRO A 126 -19.47 11.26 2.31
N THR A 127 -19.03 12.36 1.71
CA THR A 127 -19.25 13.68 2.32
C THR A 127 -20.75 13.83 2.54
N PRO A 128 -21.23 14.14 3.76
CA PRO A 128 -22.64 14.42 3.97
C PRO A 128 -23.06 15.49 2.97
N ALA A 129 -24.16 15.26 2.26
CA ALA A 129 -24.71 16.28 1.38
C ALA A 129 -25.03 17.50 2.24
N THR A 130 -24.25 18.58 2.11
CA THR A 130 -24.59 19.87 2.72
C THR A 130 -25.86 20.36 2.04
N GLY A 131 -27.02 20.04 2.63
CA GLY A 131 -28.29 20.17 1.96
C GLY A 131 -29.51 19.97 2.85
N ALA A 132 -29.53 20.56 4.05
CA ALA A 132 -30.79 20.88 4.72
C ALA A 132 -30.72 22.32 5.22
N ARG A 133 -31.32 23.22 4.44
CA ARG A 133 -31.66 24.58 4.84
C ARG A 133 -32.37 24.52 6.20
N GLY A 134 -31.74 25.07 7.23
CA GLY A 134 -32.46 25.55 8.41
C GLY A 134 -33.29 26.77 8.00
N ARG A 135 -34.51 26.53 7.50
CA ARG A 135 -35.62 27.45 7.68
C ARG A 135 -36.39 26.95 8.89
N GLY A 136 -36.40 27.73 9.97
CA GLY A 136 -37.14 27.39 11.18
C GLY A 136 -37.14 28.52 12.19
N CYS A 137 -38.24 29.30 12.15
CA CYS A 137 -38.70 30.39 13.01
C CYS A 137 -37.88 31.68 13.03
#